data_AF-A0AAX1ZJF7-F1
#
_entry.id   AF-A0AAX1ZJF7-F1
#
_cell.length_a   1.000
_cell.length_b   1.000
_cell.length_c   1.000
_cell.angle_alpha   90.00
_cell.angle_beta   90.00
_cell.angle_gamma   90.00
#
_symmetry.space_group_name_H-M   'P 1'
#
loop_
_entity.id
_entity.type
_entity.pdbx_description
1 polymer ?
#
loop_
_entity_poly.entity_id
_entity_poly.type
_entity_poly.pdbx_seq_one_letter_code
_entity_poly.pdbx_strand_id
1 'polypeptide(L)'
;MVIGHNFIGGSRSAQGTTLLKSIHATTGEALPYEFHHATEQEVNQACEAASQAFKTYRHTSPEQRAVFLENIADELDALGTDFLEIVSQETALP
;
A
#
# COMPACT_ATOMS: atom_id res chain seq x y z
N MET A 1 -6.67 -10.44 4.72
CA MET A 1 -7.93 -9.91 4.17
C MET A 1 -7.67 -8.49 3.71
N VAL A 2 -7.90 -8.18 2.43
CA VAL A 2 -7.78 -6.81 1.89
C VAL A 2 -9.03 -6.04 2.29
N ILE A 3 -8.86 -4.90 2.96
CA ILE A 3 -9.96 -4.10 3.52
C ILE A 3 -10.15 -2.75 2.83
N GLY A 4 -9.34 -2.42 1.82
CA GLY A 4 -9.56 -1.20 1.02
C GLY A 4 -9.26 0.14 1.71
N HIS A 5 -8.72 0.12 2.94
CA HIS A 5 -8.46 1.33 3.72
C HIS A 5 -7.05 1.88 3.49
N ASN A 6 -6.95 3.21 3.43
CA ASN A 6 -5.69 3.95 3.43
C ASN A 6 -4.88 3.64 4.69
N PHE A 7 -3.55 3.61 4.59
CA PHE A 7 -2.65 3.40 5.73
C PHE A 7 -1.90 4.70 6.04
N ILE A 8 -2.23 5.33 7.16
CA ILE A 8 -1.80 6.69 7.51
C ILE A 8 -1.25 6.67 8.93
N GLY A 9 0.04 7.01 9.10
CA GLY A 9 0.67 7.13 10.42
C GLY A 9 0.54 5.88 11.32
N GLY A 10 0.52 4.69 10.73
CA GLY A 10 0.36 3.42 11.46
C GLY A 10 -1.09 2.97 11.67
N SER A 11 -2.08 3.70 11.16
CA SER A 11 -3.52 3.41 11.32
C SER A 11 -4.23 3.23 9.99
N ARG A 12 -5.36 2.52 9.98
CA ARG A 12 -6.24 2.36 8.80
C ARG A 12 -7.32 3.44 8.77
N SER A 13 -7.49 4.11 7.62
CA SER A 13 -8.48 5.18 7.43
C SER A 13 -9.28 4.99 6.14
N ALA A 14 -10.57 5.33 6.19
CA ALA A 14 -11.53 5.19 5.09
C ALA A 14 -12.60 6.28 5.15
N GLN A 15 -12.18 7.55 5.27
CA GLN A 15 -13.12 8.67 5.41
C GLN A 15 -13.78 9.06 4.08
N GLY A 16 -13.16 8.68 2.94
CA GLY A 16 -13.73 8.90 1.62
C GLY A 16 -14.97 8.05 1.37
N THR A 17 -15.96 8.64 0.71
CA THR A 17 -17.21 7.96 0.30
C THR A 17 -17.13 7.36 -1.11
N THR A 18 -16.15 7.79 -1.91
CA THR A 18 -15.91 7.24 -3.25
C THR A 18 -15.14 5.93 -3.12
N LEU A 19 -15.69 4.88 -3.72
CA LEU A 19 -15.04 3.57 -3.81
C LEU A 19 -14.46 3.36 -5.21
N LEU A 20 -13.21 2.91 -5.25
CA LEU A 20 -12.54 2.44 -6.47
C LEU A 20 -12.54 0.92 -6.47
N LYS A 21 -12.96 0.31 -7.57
CA LYS A 21 -12.83 -1.13 -7.76
C LYS A 21 -11.52 -1.45 -8.45
N SER A 22 -10.84 -2.49 -7.98
CA SER A 22 -9.77 -3.08 -8.78
C SER A 22 -10.36 -3.79 -10.00
N ILE A 23 -9.64 -3.76 -11.12
CA ILE A 23 -10.09 -4.24 -12.42
C ILE A 23 -9.04 -5.21 -12.97
N HIS A 24 -9.52 -6.33 -13.48
CA HIS A 24 -8.69 -7.28 -14.22
C HIS A 24 -8.27 -6.65 -15.56
N ALA A 25 -6.98 -6.45 -15.79
CA ALA A 25 -6.44 -5.71 -16.93
C ALA A 25 -6.77 -6.34 -18.29
N THR A 26 -6.83 -7.68 -18.38
CA THR A 26 -7.16 -8.39 -19.63
C THR A 26 -8.66 -8.44 -19.94
N THR A 27 -9.53 -8.70 -18.96
CA THR A 27 -10.96 -8.92 -19.19
C THR A 27 -11.80 -7.65 -18.99
N GLY A 28 -11.29 -6.68 -18.24
CA GLY A 28 -12.03 -5.48 -17.82
C GLY A 28 -13.05 -5.74 -16.71
N GLU A 29 -13.10 -6.96 -16.17
CA GLU A 29 -14.02 -7.31 -15.08
C GLU A 29 -13.53 -6.78 -13.73
N ALA A 30 -14.46 -6.45 -12.84
CA ALA A 30 -14.12 -5.99 -11.50
C ALA A 30 -13.66 -7.17 -10.62
N LEU A 31 -12.51 -7.00 -9.97
CA LEU A 31 -12.04 -7.89 -8.90
C LEU A 31 -12.84 -7.65 -7.60
N PRO A 32 -12.80 -8.57 -6.62
CA PRO A 32 -13.60 -8.46 -5.39
C PRO A 32 -13.10 -7.37 -4.41
N TYR A 33 -12.14 -6.54 -4.82
CA TYR A 33 -11.52 -5.52 -3.97
C TYR A 33 -12.07 -4.13 -4.26
N GLU A 34 -12.48 -3.46 -3.19
CA GLU A 34 -12.92 -2.06 -3.22
C GLU A 34 -11.99 -1.25 -2.32
N PHE A 35 -11.61 -0.05 -2.76
CA PHE A 35 -10.68 0.84 -2.07
C PHE A 35 -11.32 2.21 -1.85
N HIS A 36 -11.20 2.73 -0.63
CA HIS A 36 -11.67 4.07 -0.31
C HIS A 36 -10.73 5.12 -0.88
N HIS A 37 -11.25 5.98 -1.73
CA HIS A 37 -10.51 7.12 -2.25
C HIS A 37 -10.14 8.05 -1.09
N ALA A 38 -8.86 8.38 -0.94
CA ALA A 38 -8.40 9.24 0.13
C ALA A 38 -9.04 10.64 0.00
N THR A 39 -9.55 11.16 1.11
CA THR A 39 -9.98 12.56 1.20
C THR A 39 -8.77 13.50 1.24
N GLU A 40 -8.98 14.78 0.92
CA GLU A 40 -7.93 15.81 1.11
C GLU A 40 -7.43 15.85 2.56
N GLN A 41 -8.32 15.65 3.54
CA GLN A 41 -7.95 15.57 4.95
C GLN A 41 -7.04 14.38 5.24
N GLU A 42 -7.35 13.19 4.73
CA GLU A 42 -6.52 12.00 4.88
C GLU A 42 -5.15 12.18 4.21
N VAL A 43 -5.10 12.79 3.04
CA VAL A 43 -3.84 13.13 2.35
C VAL A 43 -3.01 14.09 3.22
N ASN A 44 -3.62 15.13 3.77
CA ASN A 44 -2.95 16.08 4.68
C ASN A 44 -2.43 15.37 5.95
N GLN A 45 -3.21 14.45 6.53
CA GLN A 45 -2.78 13.64 7.68
C GLN A 45 -1.59 12.74 7.33
N ALA A 46 -1.56 12.13 6.14
CA ALA A 46 -0.44 11.33 5.67
C ALA A 46 0.84 12.17 5.53
N CYS A 47 0.73 13.36 4.93
CA CYS A 47 1.84 14.31 4.81
C CYS A 47 2.39 14.74 6.18
N GLU A 48 1.50 15.08 7.12
CA GLU A 48 1.90 15.46 8.48
C GLU A 48 2.58 14.28 9.21
N ALA A 49 2.00 13.08 9.15
CA ALA A 49 2.58 11.88 9.76
C ALA A 49 3.97 11.56 9.17
N ALA A 50 4.14 11.68 7.86
CA ALA A 50 5.43 11.50 7.19
C ALA A 50 6.45 12.57 7.63
N SER A 51 6.04 13.84 7.72
CA SER A 51 6.88 14.94 8.22
C SER A 51 7.36 14.70 9.65
N GLN A 52 6.48 14.21 10.54
CA GLN A 52 6.85 13.88 11.91
C GLN A 52 7.79 12.67 11.98
N ALA A 53 7.50 11.60 11.23
CA ALA A 53 8.35 10.40 11.18
C ALA A 53 9.75 10.71 10.62
N PHE A 54 9.84 11.59 9.61
CA PHE A 54 11.09 12.00 8.99
C PHE A 54 12.10 12.55 10.01
N LYS A 55 11.63 13.30 11.02
CA LYS A 55 12.50 13.88 12.07
C LYS A 55 13.36 12.84 12.75
N THR A 56 12.83 11.64 12.99
CA THR A 56 13.57 10.51 13.58
C THR A 56 14.23 9.65 12.51
N TYR A 57 13.50 9.28 11.45
CA TYR A 57 13.99 8.37 10.41
C TYR A 57 15.25 8.89 9.70
N ARG A 58 15.38 10.21 9.51
CA ARG A 58 16.56 10.82 8.87
C ARG A 58 17.87 10.59 9.63
N HIS A 59 17.81 10.23 10.90
CA HIS A 59 18.99 9.95 11.74
C HIS A 59 19.40 8.47 11.73
N THR A 60 18.68 7.61 11.01
CA THR A 60 19.09 6.21 10.81
C THR A 60 20.42 6.13 10.05
N SER A 61 21.21 5.10 10.34
CA SER A 61 22.42 4.82 9.56
C SER A 61 22.06 4.20 8.19
N PRO A 62 22.97 4.28 7.20
CA PRO A 62 22.80 3.53 5.95
C PRO A 62 22.53 2.03 6.18
N GLU A 63 23.24 1.41 7.12
CA GLU A 63 23.11 -0.02 7.45
C GLU A 63 21.73 -0.34 8.04
N GLN A 64 21.22 0.51 8.94
CA GLN A 64 19.86 0.32 9.49
C GLN A 64 18.79 0.40 8.40
N ARG A 65 18.95 1.30 7.43
CA ARG A 65 18.05 1.38 6.28
C ARG A 65 18.18 0.19 5.34
N ALA A 66 19.40 -0.30 5.12
CA ALA A 66 19.65 -1.50 4.31
C ALA A 66 18.94 -2.71 4.92
N VAL A 67 19.15 -3.00 6.21
CA VAL A 67 18.48 -4.10 6.92
C VAL A 67 16.96 -3.96 6.86
N PHE A 68 16.42 -2.75 7.01
CA PHE A 68 14.99 -2.53 6.89
C PHE A 68 14.45 -2.87 5.49
N LEU A 69 15.15 -2.46 4.43
CA LEU A 69 14.75 -2.74 3.05
C LEU A 69 14.96 -4.22 2.67
N GLU A 70 16.03 -4.85 3.15
CA GLU A 70 16.28 -6.28 2.99
C GLU A 70 15.16 -7.10 3.63
N ASN A 71 14.73 -6.77 4.86
CA ASN A 71 13.59 -7.42 5.48
C ASN A 71 12.29 -7.23 4.68
N ILE A 72 12.06 -6.06 4.08
CA ILE A 72 10.90 -5.87 3.19
C ILE A 72 11.00 -6.78 1.96
N ALA A 73 12.19 -6.94 1.38
CA ALA A 73 12.40 -7.82 0.25
C ALA A 73 12.17 -9.30 0.63
N ASP A 74 12.70 -9.74 1.77
CA ASP A 74 12.48 -11.11 2.28
C ASP A 74 10.98 -11.39 2.52
N GLU A 75 10.24 -10.42 3.08
CA GLU A 75 8.79 -10.55 3.27
C GLU A 75 8.02 -10.56 1.94
N LEU A 76 8.49 -9.84 0.90
CA LEU A 76 7.92 -9.89 -0.44
C LEU A 76 8.21 -11.24 -1.12
N ASP A 77 9.42 -11.77 -1.01
CA ASP A 77 9.80 -13.09 -1.55
C ASP A 77 9.06 -14.23 -0.83
N ALA A 78 8.72 -14.03 0.44
CA ALA A 78 7.88 -14.94 1.21
C ALA A 78 6.39 -14.88 0.80
N LEU A 79 5.96 -13.88 0.01
CA LEU A 79 4.61 -13.88 -0.55
C LEU A 79 4.48 -15.02 -1.56
N GLY A 80 3.38 -15.76 -1.44
CA GLY A 80 3.10 -16.91 -2.29
C GLY A 80 2.55 -16.55 -3.67
N THR A 81 2.19 -17.59 -4.40
CA THR A 81 1.56 -17.52 -5.73
C THR A 81 0.33 -16.63 -5.76
N ASP A 82 -0.45 -16.56 -4.68
CA ASP A 82 -1.66 -15.75 -4.60
C ASP A 82 -1.36 -14.25 -4.80
N PHE A 83 -0.21 -13.76 -4.34
CA PHE A 83 0.20 -12.38 -4.57
C PHE A 83 0.53 -12.14 -6.04
N LEU A 84 1.29 -13.05 -6.66
CA LEU A 84 1.66 -12.96 -8.07
C LEU A 84 0.44 -13.04 -8.98
N GLU A 85 -0.54 -13.88 -8.64
CA GLU A 85 -1.79 -13.99 -9.38
C GLU A 85 -2.56 -12.67 -9.37
N ILE A 86 -2.69 -12.00 -8.22
CA ILE A 86 -3.31 -10.67 -8.15
C ILE A 86 -2.54 -9.64 -8.98
N VAL A 87 -1.20 -9.63 -8.89
CA VAL A 87 -0.38 -8.72 -9.70
C VAL A 87 -0.60 -8.96 -11.20
N SER A 88 -0.63 -10.21 -11.64
CA SER A 88 -0.91 -10.57 -13.04
C SER A 88 -2.31 -10.12 -13.47
N GLN A 89 -3.33 -10.36 -12.64
CA GLN A 89 -4.71 -9.93 -12.92
C GLN A 89 -4.81 -8.40 -13.07
N GLU A 90 -4.16 -7.61 -12.20
CA GLU A 90 -4.24 -6.14 -12.21
C GLU A 90 -3.38 -5.46 -13.28
N THR A 91 -2.34 -6.14 -13.79
CA THR A 91 -1.34 -5.52 -14.69
C THR A 91 -1.25 -6.17 -16.06
N ALA A 92 -1.84 -7.35 -16.25
CA ALA A 92 -1.65 -8.24 -17.41
C ALA A 92 -0.18 -8.66 -17.63
N LEU A 93 0.67 -8.56 -16.60
CA LEU A 93 2.02 -9.10 -16.64
C LEU A 93 1.99 -10.64 -16.54
N PRO A 94 2.92 -11.33 -17.23
CA PRO A 94 3.03 -12.79 -17.20
C PRO A 94 3.52 -13.33 -15.86
#